data_AF-A0A1H7WG24-F1
#
_entry.id   AF-A0A1H7WG24-F1
#
_cell.length_a   1.000
_cell.length_b   1.000
_cell.length_c   1.000
_cell.angle_alpha   90.00
_cell.angle_beta   90.00
_cell.angle_gamma   90.00
#
_symmetry.space_group_name_H-M   'P 1'
#
loop_
_entity.id
_entity.type
_entity.pdbx_description
1 polymer ?
#
loop_
_entity_poly.entity_id
_entity_poly.type
_entity_poly.pdbx_seq_one_letter_code
_entity_poly.pdbx_strand_id
1 'polypeptide(L)'
;MPKYRFMTDDGDTLDLNPDWLDFPDDKAAIREAQRALADMARDSLPDGPHRVMRVVVEVVGGGVVYQASLEFNGEASSDMRAKANAGFAHGNGKLT
;
A
#
# COMPACT_ATOMS: atom_id res chain seq x y z
N MET A 1 7.82 -9.82 -27.36
CA MET A 1 6.89 -9.51 -26.26
C MET A 1 7.29 -8.15 -25.71
N PRO A 2 6.35 -7.28 -25.32
CA PRO A 2 6.71 -6.05 -24.62
C PRO A 2 7.36 -6.37 -23.28
N LYS A 3 8.25 -5.48 -22.85
CA LYS A 3 9.02 -5.63 -21.63
C LYS A 3 8.53 -4.63 -20.59
N TYR A 4 8.37 -5.11 -19.36
CA TYR A 4 7.82 -4.35 -18.25
C TYR A 4 8.74 -4.38 -17.04
N ARG A 5 8.74 -3.29 -16.29
CA ARG A 5 9.44 -3.17 -15.01
C ARG A 5 8.44 -2.84 -13.93
N PHE A 6 8.60 -3.48 -12.77
CA PHE A 6 7.73 -3.32 -11.62
C PHE A 6 8.52 -2.64 -10.51
N MET A 7 7.97 -1.56 -9.95
CA MET A 7 8.51 -0.93 -8.76
C MET A 7 7.50 -1.13 -7.65
N THR A 8 7.95 -1.64 -6.51
CA THR A 8 7.10 -1.93 -5.36
C THR A 8 7.59 -1.17 -4.14
N ASP A 9 6.66 -0.68 -3.33
CA ASP A 9 6.93 -0.02 -2.05
C ASP A 9 6.06 -0.70 -1.01
N ASP A 10 6.68 -1.33 0.00
CA ASP A 10 5.98 -2.07 1.05
C ASP A 10 5.62 -1.19 2.27
N GLY A 11 5.96 0.10 2.21
CA GLY A 11 5.80 1.08 3.31
C GLY A 11 7.07 1.32 4.11
N ASP A 12 8.06 0.43 4.04
CA ASP A 12 9.40 0.61 4.66
C ASP A 12 10.50 0.73 3.61
N THR A 13 10.42 -0.07 2.55
CA THR A 13 11.44 -0.23 1.53
C THR A 13 10.84 -0.07 0.13
N LEU A 14 11.48 0.79 -0.66
CA LEU A 14 11.25 0.86 -2.10
C LEU A 14 12.13 -0.18 -2.81
N ASP A 15 11.51 -1.19 -3.39
CA ASP A 15 12.16 -2.14 -4.29
C ASP A 15 12.00 -1.68 -5.75
N LEU A 16 13.12 -1.18 -6.28
CA LEU A 16 13.29 -0.84 -7.68
C LEU A 16 13.79 -2.09 -8.39
N ASN A 17 12.90 -3.03 -8.72
CA ASN A 17 13.28 -4.23 -9.45
C ASN A 17 14.05 -3.81 -10.73
N PRO A 18 15.34 -4.15 -10.86
CA PRO A 18 16.16 -3.69 -11.97
C PRO A 18 15.81 -4.40 -13.28
N ASP A 19 15.09 -5.51 -13.21
CA ASP A 19 14.88 -6.40 -14.35
C ASP A 19 13.63 -6.04 -15.16
N TRP A 20 13.79 -6.14 -16.47
CA TRP A 20 12.69 -6.05 -17.43
C TRP A 20 12.14 -7.44 -17.74
N LEU A 21 10.87 -7.65 -17.46
CA LEU A 21 10.17 -8.91 -17.63
C LEU A 21 9.30 -8.90 -18.90
N ASP A 22 9.31 -9.99 -19.64
CA ASP A 22 8.46 -10.15 -20.84
C ASP A 22 7.03 -10.53 -20.46
N PHE A 23 6.05 -9.78 -20.95
CA PHE A 23 4.62 -10.13 -20.84
C PHE A 23 3.95 -10.13 -22.23
N PRO A 24 2.84 -10.85 -22.41
CA PRO A 24 2.09 -10.84 -23.66
C PRO A 24 1.52 -9.46 -24.02
N ASP A 25 0.99 -8.74 -23.04
CA ASP A 25 0.34 -7.43 -23.17
C ASP A 25 0.27 -6.70 -21.81
N ASP A 26 -0.20 -5.45 -21.85
CA ASP A 26 -0.34 -4.61 -20.65
C ASP A 26 -1.29 -5.24 -19.62
N LYS A 27 -2.34 -5.94 -20.07
CA LYS A 27 -3.33 -6.57 -19.16
C LYS A 27 -2.69 -7.70 -18.36
N ALA A 28 -1.79 -8.46 -18.97
CA ALA A 28 -1.04 -9.50 -18.30
C ALA A 28 -0.09 -8.92 -17.25
N ALA A 29 0.65 -7.86 -17.60
CA ALA A 29 1.52 -7.16 -16.65
C ALA A 29 0.73 -6.54 -15.47
N ILE A 30 -0.43 -5.93 -15.74
CA ILE A 30 -1.31 -5.37 -14.71
C ILE A 30 -1.81 -6.44 -13.74
N ARG A 31 -2.24 -7.60 -14.24
CA ARG A 31 -2.68 -8.70 -13.35
C ARG A 31 -1.55 -9.21 -12.46
N GLU A 32 -0.32 -9.25 -12.97
CA GLU A 32 0.82 -9.64 -12.17
C GLU A 32 1.13 -8.60 -11.08
N ALA A 33 1.07 -7.30 -11.41
CA ALA A 33 1.24 -6.24 -10.42
C ALA A 33 0.20 -6.33 -9.29
N GLN A 34 -1.04 -6.66 -9.62
CA GLN A 34 -2.11 -6.83 -8.63
C GLN A 34 -1.86 -8.04 -7.72
N ARG A 35 -1.36 -9.15 -8.27
CA ARG A 35 -0.95 -10.33 -7.48
C ARG A 35 0.19 -9.97 -6.54
N ALA A 36 1.24 -9.34 -7.06
CA ALA A 36 2.38 -8.90 -6.27
C ALA A 36 1.97 -7.97 -5.12
N LEU A 37 1.08 -7.01 -5.37
CA LEU A 37 0.57 -6.12 -4.32
C LEU A 37 -0.21 -6.86 -3.23
N ALA A 38 -1.01 -7.86 -3.60
CA ALA A 38 -1.73 -8.70 -2.64
C ALA A 38 -0.79 -9.60 -1.83
N ASP A 39 0.24 -10.16 -2.47
CA ASP A 39 1.24 -11.00 -1.81
C ASP A 39 2.08 -10.15 -0.83
N MET A 40 2.51 -8.95 -1.22
CA MET A 40 3.15 -7.98 -0.31
C MET A 40 2.30 -7.66 0.91
N ALA A 41 0.99 -7.42 0.71
CA ALA A 41 0.07 -7.14 1.80
C ALA A 41 -0.08 -8.33 2.76
N ARG A 42 -0.08 -9.55 2.22
CA ARG A 42 -0.12 -10.78 3.01
C ARG A 42 1.13 -10.96 3.85
N ASP A 43 2.29 -10.59 3.32
CA ASP A 43 3.59 -10.81 3.98
C ASP A 43 3.95 -9.69 4.96
N SER A 44 3.53 -8.44 4.70
CA SER A 44 3.85 -7.26 5.54
C SER A 44 2.86 -7.01 6.69
N LEU A 45 1.68 -7.64 6.66
CA LEU A 45 0.74 -7.58 7.78
C LEU A 45 1.00 -8.75 8.73
N PRO A 46 1.09 -8.53 10.06
CA PRO A 46 0.44 -7.46 10.82
C PRO A 46 1.40 -6.42 11.45
N ASP A 47 2.31 -5.81 10.70
CA ASP A 47 3.29 -4.85 11.23
C ASP A 47 2.69 -3.45 11.53
N GLY A 48 1.68 -3.41 12.40
CA GLY A 48 1.12 -2.20 12.99
C GLY A 48 -0.28 -1.82 12.51
N PRO A 49 -0.85 -0.74 13.09
CA PRO A 49 -2.22 -0.29 12.83
C PRO A 49 -2.36 0.46 11.49
N HIS A 50 -1.27 0.82 10.83
CA HIS A 50 -1.32 1.56 9.56
C HIS A 50 -0.19 1.11 8.64
N ARG A 51 -0.51 0.88 7.36
CA ARG A 51 0.50 0.60 6.33
C ARG A 51 -0.02 1.01 4.95
N VAL A 52 0.85 1.60 4.12
CA VAL A 52 0.58 1.92 2.73
C VAL A 52 1.56 1.18 1.85
N MET A 53 1.05 0.42 0.89
CA MET A 53 1.86 -0.32 -0.08
C MET A 53 1.51 0.13 -1.49
N ARG A 54 2.47 0.10 -2.41
CA ARG A 54 2.30 0.58 -3.79
C ARG A 54 2.99 -0.33 -4.79
N VAL A 55 2.44 -0.37 -5.99
CA VAL A 55 3.08 -0.95 -7.18
C VAL A 55 2.95 0.02 -8.35
N VAL A 56 4.01 0.14 -9.14
CA VAL A 56 4.06 0.89 -10.41
C VAL A 56 4.60 -0.05 -11.48
N VAL A 57 3.98 -0.01 -12.67
CA VAL A 57 4.40 -0.79 -13.83
C VAL A 57 4.73 0.15 -14.96
N GLU A 58 5.93 -0.02 -15.51
CA GLU A 58 6.40 0.71 -16.69
C GLU A 58 6.63 -0.26 -17.85
N VAL A 59 6.39 0.21 -19.08
CA VAL A 59 6.69 -0.53 -20.30
C VAL A 59 7.83 0.15 -21.07
N VAL A 60 8.72 -0.65 -21.68
CA VAL A 60 9.81 -0.13 -22.52
C VAL A 60 9.23 0.73 -23.63
N GLY A 61 9.66 2.00 -23.69
CA GLY A 61 9.25 2.95 -24.74
C GLY A 61 7.86 3.56 -24.57
N GLY A 62 7.09 3.18 -23.55
CA GLY A 62 5.73 3.68 -23.31
C GLY A 62 5.51 4.37 -21.95
N GLY A 63 6.46 4.26 -21.02
CA GLY A 63 6.35 4.88 -19.69
C GLY A 63 5.46 4.07 -18.75
N VAL A 64 4.86 4.74 -17.76
CA VAL A 64 4.00 4.09 -16.75
C VAL A 64 2.68 3.65 -17.39
N VAL A 65 2.38 2.35 -17.32
CA VAL A 65 1.12 1.75 -17.81
C VAL A 65 0.15 1.43 -16.68
N TYR A 66 0.62 1.36 -15.44
CA TYR A 66 -0.21 1.07 -14.27
C TYR A 66 0.40 1.57 -12.97
N GLN A 67 -0.46 2.01 -12.06
CA GLN A 67 -0.10 2.31 -10.69
C GLN A 67 -1.28 1.94 -9.78
N ALA A 68 -0.97 1.30 -8.65
CA ALA A 68 -1.94 0.97 -7.62
C ALA A 68 -1.34 1.11 -6.22
N SER A 69 -2.22 1.29 -5.23
CA SER A 69 -1.86 1.32 -3.82
C SER A 69 -2.88 0.56 -2.97
N LEU A 70 -2.43 -0.02 -1.87
CA LEU A 70 -3.26 -0.59 -0.81
C LEU A 70 -2.93 0.11 0.50
N GLU A 71 -3.96 0.60 1.18
CA GLU A 71 -3.84 1.22 2.50
C GLU A 71 -4.57 0.36 3.54
N PHE A 72 -3.84 -0.06 4.56
CA PHE A 72 -4.36 -0.79 5.70
C PHE A 72 -4.49 0.15 6.90
N ASN A 73 -5.64 0.13 7.55
CA ASN A 73 -5.93 0.86 8.77
C ASN A 73 -6.64 -0.07 9.76
N GLY A 74 -5.97 -0.38 10.87
CA GLY A 74 -6.48 -1.18 11.97
C GLY A 74 -6.55 -0.36 13.25
N GLU A 75 -7.56 -0.63 14.07
CA GLU A 75 -7.69 0.00 15.38
C GLU A 75 -8.10 -1.05 16.41
N ALA A 76 -7.35 -1.14 17.51
CA ALA A 76 -7.72 -2.05 18.59
C ALA A 76 -8.81 -1.40 19.47
N SER A 77 -9.65 -2.23 20.10
CA SER A 77 -10.69 -1.74 21.00
C SER A 77 -10.15 -0.90 22.18
N SER A 78 -8.90 -1.14 22.60
CA SER A 78 -8.19 -0.31 23.57
C SER A 78 -7.97 1.11 23.06
N ASP A 79 -7.57 1.24 21.80
CA ASP A 79 -7.28 2.52 21.16
C ASP A 79 -8.58 3.30 20.96
N MET A 80 -9.64 2.61 20.53
CA MET A 80 -10.99 3.18 20.41
C MET A 80 -11.48 3.73 21.76
N ARG A 81 -11.30 2.95 22.84
CA ARG A 81 -11.70 3.35 24.20
C ARG A 81 -10.87 4.52 24.73
N ALA A 82 -9.57 4.54 24.48
CA ALA A 82 -8.70 5.63 24.88
C ALA A 82 -9.10 6.95 24.20
N LYS A 83 -9.37 6.92 22.89
CA LYS A 83 -9.85 8.09 22.13
C LYS A 83 -11.21 8.58 22.63
N ALA A 84 -12.15 7.67 22.91
CA ALA A 84 -13.44 8.03 23.47
C ALA A 84 -13.29 8.77 24.81
N ASN A 85 -12.49 8.22 25.74
CA ASN A 85 -12.25 8.84 27.06
C ASN A 85 -11.57 10.21 26.97
N ALA A 86 -10.66 10.39 26.01
CA ALA A 86 -10.01 11.68 25.77
C ALA A 86 -10.98 12.75 25.24
N GLY A 87 -11.95 12.35 24.41
CA GLY A 87 -13.00 13.25 23.91
C GLY A 87 -13.92 13.80 25.01
N PHE A 88 -14.13 13.03 26.09
CA PHE A 88 -14.94 13.47 27.24
C PHE A 88 -14.20 14.44 28.20
N ALA A 89 -12.86 14.46 28.19
CA ALA A 89 -12.07 15.28 29.11
C ALA A 89 -12.01 16.77 28.72
N HIS A 90 -12.29 17.13 27.46
CA HIS A 90 -12.26 18.52 26.98
C HIS A 90 -13.59 19.29 27.11
N GLY A 91 -14.67 18.64 27.59
CA GLY A 91 -16.02 19.24 27.64
C GLY A 91 -16.38 19.98 28.93
N ASN A 92 -15.64 19.80 30.03
CA ASN A 92 -16.03 20.35 31.34
C ASN A 92 -14.97 21.33 31.87
N GLY A 93 -14.91 22.51 31.27
CA GLY A 93 -13.90 23.51 31.62
C GLY A 93 -14.35 24.96 31.46
N LYS A 94 -15.58 25.32 31.86
CA LYS A 94 -15.88 26.70 32.29
C LYS A 94 -17.20 26.83 33.07
N LEU A 95 -17.10 26.75 34.39
CA LEU A 95 -18.04 27.39 35.32
C LEU A 95 -17.20 28.12 36.36
N THR A 96 -16.86 29.37 36.04
CA THR A 96 -16.50 30.44 37.00
C THR A 96 -17.04 31.74 36.46
#